data_AF-A0A960UC89-F1
#
_entry.id   AF-A0A960UC89-F1
#
_cell.length_a   1.000
_cell.length_b   1.000
_cell.length_c   1.000
_cell.angle_alpha   90.00
_cell.angle_beta   90.00
_cell.angle_gamma   90.00
#
_symmetry.space_group_name_H-M   'P 1'
#
loop_
_entity.id
_entity.type
_entity.pdbx_description
1 polymer ?
#
loop_
_entity_poly.entity_id
_entity_poly.type
_entity_poly.pdbx_seq_one_letter_code
_entity_poly.pdbx_strand_id
1 'polypeptide(L)'
;MKIVSLKSFSLIAIISAFITFSCSADSTKEAVKETKAGGMCEYREIKGFAVIDSIKKPAEAVKGMMKEPREVIYHFEPEDKGTEYKFPTWKDTGLKLTIAGGLAPPLDCLKKQKITVGSKHKALRTEITKGTCTPVVFILTGFDENLCFE
;
A
#
# COMPACT_ATOMS: atom_id res chain seq x y z
N MET A 1 -14.88 41.04 48.20
CA MET A 1 -15.29 40.71 49.58
C MET A 1 -16.48 41.59 49.91
N LYS A 2 -17.59 41.00 50.42
CA LYS A 2 -18.85 41.66 50.86
C LYS A 2 -19.72 42.23 49.70
N ILE A 3 -21.04 42.07 49.59
CA ILE A 3 -22.14 41.65 50.49
C ILE A 3 -23.36 41.24 49.61
N VAL A 4 -23.93 40.06 49.89
CA VAL A 4 -25.35 39.78 50.21
C VAL A 4 -26.43 40.63 49.51
N SER A 5 -27.42 40.01 48.85
CA SER A 5 -28.76 39.94 49.45
C SER A 5 -29.72 39.02 48.69
N LEU A 6 -30.35 38.19 49.51
CA LEU A 6 -31.36 37.18 49.25
C LEU A 6 -32.77 37.80 49.40
N LYS A 7 -33.80 37.02 49.02
CA LYS A 7 -35.23 37.10 49.40
C LYS A 7 -36.08 38.09 48.57
N SER A 8 -37.33 37.83 48.19
CA SER A 8 -38.25 36.72 48.51
C SER A 8 -39.59 36.93 47.79
N PHE A 9 -40.33 35.82 47.61
CA PHE A 9 -41.79 35.65 47.69
C PHE A 9 -42.74 36.40 46.72
N SER A 10 -43.41 35.64 45.84
CA SER A 10 -44.86 35.33 45.89
C SER A 10 -45.30 34.75 44.53
N LEU A 11 -45.61 33.45 44.41
CA LEU A 11 -46.94 32.83 44.54
C LEU A 11 -48.04 33.46 43.66
N ILE A 12 -48.46 32.74 42.60
CA ILE A 12 -49.78 32.65 41.92
C ILE A 12 -49.57 31.60 40.81
N ALA A 13 -49.94 30.33 41.02
CA ALA A 13 -51.23 29.69 40.76
C ALA A 13 -51.55 29.43 39.28
N ILE A 14 -51.50 28.13 38.92
CA ILE A 14 -52.45 27.34 38.10
C ILE A 14 -52.78 27.89 36.71
N ILE A 15 -52.48 27.12 35.65
CA ILE A 15 -53.46 26.67 34.65
C ILE A 15 -52.88 25.47 33.86
N SER A 16 -53.65 24.40 33.92
CA SER A 16 -53.62 23.20 33.09
C SER A 16 -53.70 23.52 31.60
N ALA A 17 -52.79 22.95 30.80
CA ALA A 17 -53.12 22.56 29.42
C ALA A 17 -52.16 21.46 28.95
N PHE A 18 -52.76 20.29 28.68
CA PHE A 18 -52.20 19.21 27.89
C PHE A 18 -51.57 19.73 26.60
N ILE A 19 -50.27 19.53 26.41
CA ILE A 19 -49.68 19.39 25.09
C ILE A 19 -48.72 18.21 25.14
N THR A 20 -49.17 17.10 24.59
CA THR A 20 -48.34 15.95 24.22
C THR A 20 -47.24 16.44 23.28
N PHE A 21 -46.05 16.65 23.83
CA PHE A 21 -44.85 16.88 23.03
C PHE A 21 -44.41 15.52 22.50
N SER A 22 -44.87 15.18 21.29
CA SER A 22 -44.32 14.09 20.51
C SER A 22 -42.84 14.34 20.36
N CYS A 23 -42.03 13.57 21.08
CA CYS A 23 -40.60 13.47 20.89
C CYS A 23 -40.40 12.85 19.49
N SER A 24 -40.41 13.69 18.46
CA SER A 24 -39.91 13.31 17.15
C SER A 24 -38.41 13.18 17.32
N ALA A 25 -37.96 11.95 17.53
CA ALA A 25 -36.56 11.58 17.43
C ALA A 25 -36.13 11.92 16.01
N ASP A 26 -35.56 13.11 15.84
CA ASP A 26 -34.92 13.57 14.63
C ASP A 26 -33.67 12.70 14.45
N SER A 27 -33.89 11.53 13.84
CA SER A 27 -32.82 10.68 13.36
C SER A 27 -32.24 11.41 12.16
N THR A 28 -31.30 12.32 12.41
CA THR A 28 -30.31 12.71 11.41
C THR A 28 -29.57 11.45 11.03
N LYS A 29 -30.12 10.73 10.05
CA LYS A 29 -29.39 9.77 9.25
C LYS A 29 -28.36 10.58 8.51
N GLU A 30 -27.23 10.85 9.16
CA GLU A 30 -25.98 11.02 8.45
C GLU A 30 -25.88 9.78 7.57
N ALA A 31 -26.15 9.98 6.28
CA ALA A 31 -25.78 9.02 5.27
C ALA A 31 -24.26 8.96 5.31
N VAL A 32 -23.72 8.15 6.22
CA VAL A 32 -22.40 7.58 6.11
C VAL A 32 -22.43 6.90 4.75
N LYS A 33 -21.93 7.61 3.75
CA LYS A 33 -21.73 7.07 2.41
C LYS A 33 -20.70 5.97 2.65
N GLU A 34 -21.17 4.75 2.88
CA GLU A 34 -20.32 3.57 2.93
C GLU A 34 -19.55 3.59 1.62
N THR A 35 -18.32 4.08 1.67
CA THR A 35 -17.36 3.92 0.60
C THR A 35 -17.13 2.43 0.55
N LYS A 36 -17.91 1.73 -0.30
CA LYS A 36 -17.68 0.33 -0.62
C LYS A 36 -16.21 0.18 -0.99
N ALA A 37 -15.42 -0.35 -0.06
CA ALA A 37 -14.07 -0.82 -0.37
C ALA A 37 -14.25 -2.00 -1.34
N GLY A 38 -13.71 -1.88 -2.56
CA GLY A 38 -13.88 -2.92 -3.59
C GLY A 38 -13.86 -2.45 -5.04
N GLY A 39 -13.48 -1.20 -5.35
CA GLY A 39 -13.23 -0.78 -6.73
C GLY A 39 -11.94 -1.37 -7.30
N MET A 40 -11.87 -1.56 -8.62
CA MET A 40 -10.63 -1.95 -9.32
C MET A 40 -9.54 -0.91 -9.05
N CYS A 41 -8.32 -1.37 -8.79
CA CYS A 41 -7.17 -0.49 -8.62
C CYS A 41 -6.67 -0.03 -9.99
N GLU A 42 -6.43 1.27 -10.11
CA GLU A 42 -5.83 1.87 -11.30
C GLU A 42 -4.37 2.20 -10.98
N TYR A 43 -3.49 2.05 -11.97
CA TYR A 43 -2.06 2.29 -11.83
C TYR A 43 -1.56 3.18 -12.96
N ARG A 44 -0.55 4.00 -12.66
CA ARG A 44 0.33 4.62 -13.65
C ARG A 44 1.53 3.70 -13.83
N GLU A 45 1.94 3.50 -15.07
CA GLU A 45 3.16 2.75 -15.40
C GLU A 45 4.29 3.70 -15.76
N ILE A 46 5.49 3.37 -15.30
CA ILE A 46 6.73 4.08 -15.57
C ILE A 46 7.71 3.05 -16.12
N LYS A 47 8.17 3.27 -17.35
CA LYS A 47 9.09 2.37 -18.04
C LYS A 47 10.52 2.63 -17.59
N GLY A 48 11.31 1.57 -17.52
CA GLY A 48 12.69 1.63 -17.08
C GLY A 48 13.40 0.31 -17.21
N PHE A 49 14.50 0.19 -16.49
CA PHE A 49 15.30 -1.01 -16.41
C PHE A 49 15.55 -1.40 -14.96
N ALA A 50 15.49 -2.70 -14.68
CA ALA A 50 16.07 -3.27 -13.48
C ALA A 50 17.55 -3.56 -13.74
N VAL A 51 18.44 -2.92 -12.98
CA VAL A 51 19.88 -3.12 -13.04
C VAL A 51 20.31 -3.95 -11.83
N ILE A 52 20.87 -5.12 -12.08
CA ILE A 52 21.17 -6.08 -11.02
C ILE A 52 22.44 -5.65 -10.28
N ASP A 53 22.31 -5.28 -9.01
CA ASP A 53 23.40 -4.82 -8.16
C ASP A 53 24.19 -5.98 -7.55
N SER A 54 23.49 -7.02 -7.10
CA SER A 54 24.16 -8.18 -6.50
C SER A 54 23.32 -9.44 -6.55
N ILE A 55 24.01 -10.57 -6.58
CA ILE A 55 23.43 -11.92 -6.47
C ILE A 55 24.24 -12.65 -5.40
N LYS A 56 23.62 -12.95 -4.25
CA LYS A 56 24.30 -13.55 -3.10
C LYS A 56 23.50 -14.72 -2.54
N LYS A 57 24.12 -15.56 -1.73
CA LYS A 57 23.37 -16.52 -0.91
C LYS A 57 22.57 -15.73 0.14
N PRO A 58 21.30 -16.09 0.39
CA PRO A 58 20.54 -15.45 1.47
C PRO A 58 21.22 -15.69 2.81
N ALA A 59 21.12 -14.70 3.72
CA ALA A 59 21.72 -14.79 5.06
C ALA A 59 21.15 -15.96 5.87
N GLU A 60 19.85 -16.22 5.71
CA GLU A 60 19.17 -17.35 6.31
C GLU A 60 18.97 -18.44 5.25
N ALA A 61 19.34 -19.67 5.60
CA ALA A 61 19.05 -20.83 4.77
C ALA A 61 17.54 -21.08 4.78
N VAL A 62 16.85 -20.70 3.70
CA VAL A 62 15.45 -21.07 3.48
C VAL A 62 15.40 -22.58 3.25
N LYS A 63 15.27 -23.37 4.32
CA LYS A 63 15.29 -24.83 4.26
C LYS A 63 14.12 -25.33 3.41
N GLY A 64 14.43 -26.12 2.38
CA GLY A 64 13.48 -26.99 1.67
C GLY A 64 12.57 -26.33 0.64
N MET A 65 12.60 -25.01 0.45
CA MET A 65 11.68 -24.34 -0.49
C MET A 65 12.22 -24.24 -1.91
N MET A 66 13.52 -23.98 -2.07
CA MET A 66 14.16 -23.78 -3.38
C MET A 66 15.56 -24.40 -3.39
N LYS A 67 15.98 -24.92 -4.54
CA LYS A 67 17.33 -25.40 -4.75
C LYS A 67 18.26 -24.21 -4.96
N GLU A 68 19.28 -24.07 -4.10
CA GLU A 68 20.25 -22.99 -4.19
C GLU A 68 19.65 -21.57 -4.35
N PRO A 69 18.81 -21.10 -3.40
CA PRO A 69 18.21 -19.77 -3.49
C PRO A 69 19.30 -18.69 -3.55
N ARG A 70 19.01 -17.60 -4.26
CA ARG A 70 19.87 -16.43 -4.36
C ARG A 70 19.07 -15.16 -4.07
N GLU A 71 19.58 -14.37 -3.14
CA GLU A 71 19.11 -13.00 -2.95
C GLU A 71 19.65 -12.14 -4.09
N VAL A 72 18.74 -11.58 -4.87
CA VAL A 72 19.06 -10.69 -6.00
C VAL A 72 18.61 -9.29 -5.63
N ILE A 73 19.58 -8.40 -5.47
CA ILE A 73 19.34 -6.97 -5.24
C ILE A 73 19.49 -6.23 -6.56
N TYR A 74 18.59 -5.30 -6.82
CA TYR A 74 18.63 -4.45 -7.99
C TYR A 74 18.17 -3.02 -7.67
N HIS A 75 18.42 -2.13 -8.61
CA HIS A 75 17.77 -0.83 -8.66
C HIS A 75 17.01 -0.64 -9.96
N PHE A 76 15.98 0.20 -9.91
CA PHE A 76 15.22 0.63 -11.07
C PHE A 76 15.81 1.92 -11.64
N GLU A 77 15.99 1.96 -12.94
CA GLU A 77 16.47 3.13 -13.68
C GLU A 77 15.33 3.55 -14.64
N PRO A 78 14.56 4.61 -14.34
CA PRO A 78 13.50 5.06 -15.23
C PRO A 78 14.08 5.53 -16.57
N GLU A 79 13.37 5.24 -17.67
CA GLU A 79 13.75 5.74 -19.00
C GLU A 79 13.69 7.28 -19.06
N ASP A 80 12.68 7.87 -18.40
CA ASP A 80 12.51 9.31 -18.32
C ASP A 80 13.07 9.88 -17.01
N LYS A 81 14.09 10.75 -17.14
CA LYS A 81 14.77 11.38 -16.02
C LYS A 81 13.90 12.51 -15.48
N GLY A 82 13.49 12.40 -14.21
CA GLY A 82 12.60 13.37 -13.55
C GLY A 82 11.25 12.78 -13.14
N THR A 83 11.06 11.47 -13.32
CA THR A 83 9.86 10.80 -12.81
C THR A 83 9.90 10.70 -11.28
N GLU A 84 9.25 11.64 -10.61
CA GLU A 84 9.08 11.63 -9.16
C GLU A 84 8.09 10.55 -8.71
N TYR A 85 8.30 10.07 -7.48
CA TYR A 85 7.36 9.17 -6.81
C TYR A 85 6.11 9.90 -6.36
N LYS A 86 4.94 9.28 -6.53
CA LYS A 86 3.74 9.69 -5.79
C LYS A 86 3.88 9.42 -4.28
N PHE A 87 4.69 8.43 -3.91
CA PHE A 87 4.88 7.97 -2.54
C PHE A 87 6.33 8.21 -2.07
N PRO A 88 6.61 9.27 -1.29
CA PRO A 88 7.98 9.70 -0.98
C PRO A 88 8.84 8.72 -0.18
N THR A 89 8.21 7.74 0.47
CA THR A 89 8.91 6.70 1.24
C THR A 89 9.48 5.58 0.37
N TRP A 90 9.07 5.50 -0.90
CA TRP A 90 9.57 4.53 -1.84
C TRP A 90 10.84 5.02 -2.53
N LYS A 91 11.66 4.08 -2.95
CA LYS A 91 12.94 4.33 -3.60
C LYS A 91 13.19 3.31 -4.68
N ASP A 92 13.93 3.73 -5.70
CA ASP A 92 14.29 2.86 -6.81
C ASP A 92 15.44 1.90 -6.48
N THR A 93 16.02 1.94 -5.26
CA THR A 93 17.26 1.21 -4.93
C THR A 93 17.06 0.16 -3.84
N GLY A 94 17.89 -0.89 -3.87
CA GLY A 94 17.86 -1.96 -2.87
C GLY A 94 16.60 -2.83 -2.96
N LEU A 95 16.03 -2.92 -4.16
CA LEU A 95 14.87 -3.74 -4.46
C LEU A 95 15.29 -5.21 -4.51
N LYS A 96 14.39 -6.12 -4.12
CA LYS A 96 14.63 -7.56 -4.13
C LYS A 96 13.83 -8.20 -5.25
N LEU A 97 14.47 -9.00 -6.09
CA LEU A 97 13.73 -9.87 -7.02
C LEU A 97 13.24 -11.08 -6.22
N THR A 98 11.93 -11.28 -6.26
CA THR A 98 11.25 -12.40 -5.62
C THR A 98 10.36 -13.11 -6.63
N ILE A 99 10.04 -14.37 -6.32
CA ILE A 99 9.14 -15.23 -7.09
C ILE A 99 8.05 -15.80 -6.18
N ALA A 100 6.93 -16.26 -6.74
CA ALA A 100 5.83 -16.91 -6.01
C ALA A 100 5.47 -16.20 -4.68
N GLY A 101 5.33 -14.88 -4.73
CA GLY A 101 4.87 -14.09 -3.59
C GLY A 101 5.91 -13.83 -2.50
N GLY A 102 7.21 -13.97 -2.77
CA GLY A 102 8.26 -13.50 -1.86
C GLY A 102 9.50 -14.39 -1.74
N LEU A 103 9.54 -15.52 -2.44
CA LEU A 103 10.67 -16.43 -2.40
C LEU A 103 11.87 -15.89 -3.19
N ALA A 104 13.06 -16.20 -2.73
CA ALA A 104 14.28 -15.94 -3.49
C ALA A 104 14.36 -16.90 -4.70
N PRO A 105 14.68 -16.42 -5.91
CA PRO A 105 14.81 -17.27 -7.08
C PRO A 105 15.98 -18.26 -6.94
N PRO A 106 15.87 -19.49 -7.49
CA PRO A 106 16.97 -20.43 -7.53
C PRO A 106 18.02 -20.02 -8.57
N LEU A 107 19.29 -20.42 -8.34
CA LEU A 107 20.42 -19.99 -9.18
C LEU A 107 20.28 -20.41 -10.66
N ASP A 108 19.75 -21.60 -10.93
CA ASP A 108 19.54 -22.11 -12.28
C ASP A 108 18.53 -21.27 -13.06
N CYS A 109 17.43 -20.86 -12.44
CA CYS A 109 16.45 -19.95 -13.02
C CYS A 109 17.11 -18.63 -13.44
N LEU A 110 17.91 -18.03 -12.55
CA LEU A 110 18.65 -16.81 -12.85
C LEU A 110 19.57 -16.99 -14.07
N LYS A 111 20.24 -18.14 -14.18
CA LYS A 111 21.10 -18.47 -15.33
C LYS A 111 20.30 -18.64 -16.63
N LYS A 112 19.19 -19.40 -16.61
CA LYS A 112 18.29 -19.59 -17.76
C LYS A 112 17.83 -18.24 -18.32
N GLN A 113 17.55 -17.29 -17.42
CA GLN A 113 17.05 -15.96 -17.75
C GLN A 113 18.14 -14.89 -17.91
N LYS A 114 19.43 -15.30 -17.89
CA LYS A 114 20.59 -14.40 -18.07
C LYS A 114 20.65 -13.25 -17.05
N ILE A 115 20.10 -13.46 -15.86
CA ILE A 115 20.20 -12.52 -14.74
C ILE A 115 21.58 -12.66 -14.12
N THR A 116 22.40 -11.63 -14.32
CA THR A 116 23.78 -11.55 -13.85
C THR A 116 24.04 -10.17 -13.25
N VAL A 117 25.02 -10.04 -12.36
CA VAL A 117 25.40 -8.73 -11.80
C VAL A 117 25.78 -7.77 -12.92
N GLY A 118 25.22 -6.56 -12.89
CA GLY A 118 25.40 -5.52 -13.91
C GLY A 118 24.49 -5.67 -15.14
N SER A 119 23.75 -6.78 -15.29
CA SER A 119 22.78 -6.91 -16.38
C SER A 119 21.61 -5.95 -16.20
N LYS A 120 21.11 -5.43 -17.34
CA LYS A 120 19.93 -4.57 -17.41
C LYS A 120 18.77 -5.35 -18.04
N HIS A 121 17.61 -5.31 -17.38
CA HIS A 121 16.39 -5.98 -17.85
C HIS A 121 15.28 -4.95 -17.93
N LYS A 122 14.43 -5.02 -18.95
CA LYS A 122 13.29 -4.10 -19.05
C LYS A 122 12.38 -4.29 -17.84
N ALA A 123 11.92 -3.20 -17.26
CA ALA A 123 11.07 -3.23 -16.08
C ALA A 123 10.02 -2.13 -16.12
N LEU A 124 8.96 -2.33 -15.33
CA LEU A 124 7.93 -1.34 -15.04
C LEU A 124 7.94 -1.05 -13.54
N ARG A 125 7.89 0.23 -13.20
CA ARG A 125 7.42 0.69 -11.89
C ARG A 125 5.96 1.09 -12.04
N THR A 126 5.07 0.42 -11.32
CA THR A 126 3.64 0.76 -11.31
C THR A 126 3.31 1.45 -9.99
N GLU A 127 2.58 2.55 -10.07
CA GLU A 127 2.17 3.33 -8.90
C GLU A 127 0.66 3.48 -8.88
N ILE A 128 0.02 3.16 -7.76
CA ILE A 128 -1.44 3.21 -7.66
C ILE A 128 -1.97 4.65 -7.80
N THR A 129 -2.88 4.86 -8.73
CA THR A 129 -3.57 6.15 -8.93
C THR A 129 -4.91 6.19 -8.21
N LYS A 130 -5.59 5.04 -8.08
CA LYS A 130 -6.92 4.91 -7.45
C LYS A 130 -7.09 3.53 -6.81
N GLY A 131 -7.79 3.47 -5.68
CA GLY A 131 -8.04 2.23 -4.91
C GLY A 131 -7.13 2.12 -3.69
N THR A 132 -7.07 0.92 -3.09
CA THR A 132 -6.33 0.64 -1.83
C THR A 132 -5.40 -0.57 -1.94
N CYS A 133 -4.93 -0.90 -3.15
CA CYS A 133 -3.95 -1.95 -3.39
C CYS A 133 -2.52 -1.52 -3.04
N THR A 134 -1.54 -2.39 -3.32
CA THR A 134 -0.10 -2.13 -3.13
C THR A 134 0.31 -0.80 -3.78
N PRO A 135 0.89 0.16 -3.03
CA PRO A 135 1.17 1.49 -3.55
C PRO A 135 2.11 1.54 -4.74
N VAL A 136 3.19 0.75 -4.69
CA VAL A 136 4.21 0.66 -5.73
C VAL A 136 4.58 -0.80 -5.96
N VAL A 137 4.65 -1.21 -7.23
CA VAL A 137 5.10 -2.56 -7.62
C VAL A 137 6.14 -2.42 -8.73
N PHE A 138 7.18 -3.26 -8.68
CA PHE A 138 8.18 -3.37 -9.73
C PHE A 138 8.02 -4.70 -10.45
N ILE A 139 8.02 -4.65 -11.78
CA ILE A 139 7.80 -5.82 -12.63
C ILE A 139 8.98 -5.91 -13.60
N LEU A 140 9.77 -6.98 -13.52
CA LEU A 140 10.78 -7.29 -14.54
C LEU A 140 10.06 -7.90 -15.74
N THR A 141 9.95 -7.14 -16.83
CA THR A 141 9.26 -7.60 -18.03
C THR A 141 10.09 -8.67 -18.74
N GLY A 142 9.47 -9.79 -19.08
CA GLY A 142 10.14 -10.94 -19.68
C GLY A 142 10.82 -11.88 -18.68
N PHE A 143 10.70 -11.59 -17.38
CA PHE A 143 11.03 -12.59 -16.35
C PHE A 143 9.90 -13.63 -16.27
N ASP A 144 10.23 -14.90 -16.50
CA ASP A 144 9.27 -16.01 -16.44
C ASP A 144 9.49 -16.81 -15.15
N GLU A 145 8.59 -16.62 -14.19
CA GLU A 145 8.64 -17.34 -12.91
C GLU A 145 8.51 -18.86 -13.07
N ASN A 146 7.87 -19.36 -14.13
CA ASN A 146 7.68 -20.80 -14.32
C ASN A 146 9.00 -21.53 -14.52
N LEU A 147 9.98 -20.89 -15.16
CA LEU A 147 11.33 -21.44 -15.36
C LEU A 147 12.09 -21.67 -14.04
N CYS A 148 11.60 -21.10 -12.93
CA CYS A 148 12.16 -21.28 -11.60
C CYS A 148 11.65 -22.53 -10.88
N PHE A 149 10.64 -23.22 -11.42
CA PHE A 149 10.06 -24.43 -10.84
C PHE A 149 10.34 -25.70 -11.64
N GLU A 150 11.10 -25.58 -12.74
CA GLU A 150 11.56 -26.65 -13.62
C GLU A 150 12.97 -27.14 -13.30
#